data_AF-A0A1G4J3X9-F1
#
_entry.id   AF-A0A1G4J3X9-F1
#
_cell.length_a   1.000
_cell.length_b   1.000
_cell.length_c   1.000
_cell.angle_alpha   90.00
_cell.angle_beta   90.00
_cell.angle_gamma   90.00
#
_symmetry.space_group_name_H-M   'P 1'
#
loop_
_entity.id
_entity.type
_entity.pdbx_description
1 polymer ?
#
loop_
_entity_poly.entity_id
_entity_poly.type
_entity_poly.pdbx_seq_one_letter_code
_entity_poly.pdbx_strand_id
1 'polypeptide(L)'
;MGKSKRRSRASRFKTAPLGKKDKSALNDEAVTVKRIQPLLKQLQSAVPNDRSMALGNVVVLCEDPFMRKLFLKEKLVHLVLAKLLSDDNMDIVVEAHGLLRNLAIEEGYDVCVFLWRSDIWKSISSGFAKIEKSLQWLSSNTPAKKESTRQLFDFGDNLLSLIVALVNGCAFILDDILGSDKSQEIFAIVRSITDYGLEGKDGNYTLRIPISLFNSILDLLYDLSSESLEFIEAVSADSYLSEFIKALPSLQMSAANELTGVLTQGILLQFLDSDITSEQANAIKVKVCSTIENINLEQMKKALSNTDIDNELKSSSNDQISGKIKEFNKQRALAAMHLQSIEATLDIVTASLELIAAKAETESETTNTELIRTLTVSLPVVFRSLFDDFKVRVLIAWNNMLWLYLTLQINFLELPNDAWQQLWDSLSTENETESRDFSLRLGRLGVTWALLKTVQLQESQTAYLGYLKCDNIDFVSSIIAQYMEIEGLDKEEIQDLRQRCCGVLGCIAMLPGHIELNRQIGQFLIEQLASDKTDSATLVDICDVVIDIYCDANFDYDEPVFVQGGFVKVLQNSVVTNLKQNFKFVDKNKEPDLKDRCQQTLSTLERFIDYKSSERR
;
A
#
# COMPACT_ATOMS: atom_id res chain seq x y z
N MET A 1 -6.60 -16.87 11.16
CA MET A 1 -6.13 -15.67 10.46
C MET A 1 -5.17 -14.93 11.36
N GLY A 2 -3.89 -14.77 10.96
CA GLY A 2 -2.91 -14.06 11.76
C GLY A 2 -3.29 -12.58 11.81
N LYS A 3 -3.75 -12.10 12.98
CA LYS A 3 -4.00 -10.68 13.20
C LYS A 3 -2.67 -9.94 13.05
N SER A 4 -2.42 -9.36 11.88
CA SER A 4 -1.37 -8.37 11.72
C SER A 4 -1.73 -7.19 12.61
N LYS A 5 -1.07 -7.06 13.77
CA LYS A 5 -1.15 -5.86 14.62
C LYS A 5 -0.64 -4.60 13.92
N ARG A 6 -0.12 -4.71 12.70
CA ARG A 6 0.16 -3.59 11.81
C ARG A 6 -1.01 -3.46 10.83
N ARG A 7 -1.87 -2.48 11.07
CA ARG A 7 -2.88 -2.03 10.11
C ARG A 7 -2.17 -1.77 8.77
N SER A 8 -2.69 -2.38 7.72
CA SER A 8 -2.33 -2.21 6.30
C SER A 8 -0.97 -1.54 6.02
N ARG A 9 0.09 -2.33 5.87
CA ARG A 9 1.35 -1.91 5.21
C ARG A 9 1.22 -1.88 3.68
N ALA A 10 0.01 -1.83 3.13
CA ALA A 10 -0.23 -1.91 1.68
C ALA A 10 0.44 -0.75 0.92
N SER A 11 0.75 0.37 1.58
CA SER A 11 1.42 1.53 1.00
C SER A 11 2.95 1.38 0.83
N ARG A 12 3.59 0.38 1.45
CA ARG A 12 5.06 0.23 1.43
C ARG A 12 5.63 -0.45 0.20
N PHE A 13 4.79 -1.00 -0.67
CA PHE A 13 5.24 -1.60 -1.92
C PHE A 13 5.43 -0.55 -3.02
N LYS A 14 6.34 0.41 -2.77
CA LYS A 14 6.91 1.24 -3.82
C LYS A 14 8.19 0.59 -4.34
N THR A 15 8.08 0.05 -5.55
CA THR A 15 9.12 -0.11 -6.55
C THR A 15 10.56 0.00 -6.03
N ALA A 16 11.09 -1.08 -5.47
CA ALA A 16 12.53 -1.28 -5.47
C ALA A 16 13.00 -1.21 -6.95
N PRO A 17 13.92 -0.30 -7.32
CA PRO A 17 14.38 -0.25 -8.69
C PRO A 17 15.28 -1.46 -8.95
N LEU A 18 14.70 -2.51 -9.54
CA LEU A 18 15.43 -3.60 -10.18
C LEU A 18 16.19 -3.03 -11.40
N GLY A 19 17.26 -2.30 -11.12
CA GLY A 19 18.21 -1.87 -12.12
C GLY A 19 19.06 -3.08 -12.54
N LYS A 20 18.79 -3.60 -13.74
CA LYS A 20 19.78 -4.41 -14.47
C LYS A 20 21.12 -3.67 -14.45
N LYS A 21 22.16 -4.29 -13.87
CA LYS A 21 23.54 -3.96 -14.23
C LYS A 21 23.77 -4.46 -15.65
N ASP A 22 23.75 -3.56 -16.64
CA ASP A 22 24.82 -3.46 -17.64
C ASP A 22 24.58 -2.38 -18.71
N LYS A 23 25.68 -1.67 -19.04
CA LYS A 23 25.91 -0.55 -20.01
C LYS A 23 25.29 0.80 -19.58
N SER A 24 26.02 1.90 -19.30
CA SER A 24 27.38 2.34 -19.67
C SER A 24 27.86 3.50 -18.78
N ALA A 25 28.82 3.28 -17.88
CA ALA A 25 29.38 4.33 -17.00
C ALA A 25 29.95 5.55 -17.78
N LEU A 26 30.39 5.34 -19.02
CA LEU A 26 30.91 6.41 -19.90
C LEU A 26 29.83 7.41 -20.35
N ASN A 27 28.56 6.99 -20.43
CA ASN A 27 27.46 7.87 -20.83
C ASN A 27 26.97 8.70 -19.62
N ASP A 28 27.02 8.09 -18.42
CA ASP A 28 26.66 8.73 -17.15
C ASP A 28 27.59 9.91 -16.83
N GLU A 29 28.91 9.74 -17.00
CA GLU A 29 29.89 10.83 -16.79
C GLU A 29 29.66 11.98 -17.76
N ALA A 30 29.39 11.69 -19.04
CA ALA A 30 29.15 12.70 -20.05
C ALA A 30 27.86 13.51 -19.75
N VAL A 31 26.79 12.85 -19.32
CA VAL A 31 25.54 13.51 -18.89
C VAL A 31 25.78 14.34 -17.63
N THR A 32 26.51 13.81 -16.65
CA THR A 32 26.81 14.48 -15.39
C THR A 32 27.57 15.79 -15.62
N VAL A 33 28.64 15.75 -16.40
CA VAL A 33 29.48 16.93 -16.69
C VAL A 33 28.74 17.96 -17.56
N LYS A 34 27.96 17.51 -18.56
CA LYS A 34 27.34 18.42 -19.53
C LYS A 34 26.00 19.01 -19.08
N ARG A 35 25.25 18.33 -18.20
CA ARG A 35 23.88 18.74 -17.83
C ARG A 35 23.72 18.98 -16.33
N ILE A 36 24.22 18.09 -15.48
CA ILE A 36 23.98 18.14 -14.03
C ILE A 36 24.85 19.19 -13.36
N GLN A 37 26.18 19.12 -13.55
CA GLN A 37 27.11 20.04 -12.91
C GLN A 37 26.87 21.52 -13.23
N PRO A 38 26.51 21.93 -14.47
CA PRO A 38 26.13 23.31 -14.76
C PRO A 38 24.94 23.79 -13.94
N LEU A 39 23.89 22.97 -13.82
CA LEU A 39 22.69 23.32 -13.04
C LEU A 39 23.02 23.42 -11.54
N LEU A 40 23.83 22.51 -11.00
CA LEU A 40 24.26 22.56 -9.59
C LEU A 40 25.13 23.79 -9.28
N LYS A 41 25.95 24.24 -10.24
CA LYS A 41 26.68 25.51 -10.12
C LYS A 41 25.74 26.71 -10.20
N GLN A 42 24.74 26.66 -11.06
CA GLN A 42 23.77 27.74 -11.22
C GLN A 42 22.84 27.89 -10.01
N LEU A 43 22.47 26.78 -9.34
CA LEU A 43 21.83 26.78 -8.02
C LEU A 43 22.66 27.49 -6.94
N GLN A 44 23.97 27.58 -7.15
CA GLN A 44 24.89 28.29 -6.26
C GLN A 44 25.14 29.74 -6.70
N SER A 45 24.51 30.23 -7.77
CA SER A 45 24.65 31.62 -8.24
C SER A 45 24.27 32.62 -7.16
N ALA A 46 24.95 33.77 -7.14
CA ALA A 46 24.57 34.90 -6.29
C ALA A 46 23.25 35.53 -6.76
N VAL A 47 22.88 35.35 -8.03
CA VAL A 47 21.69 35.93 -8.65
C VAL A 47 20.46 35.05 -8.35
N PRO A 48 19.41 35.57 -7.69
CA PRO A 48 18.22 34.78 -7.35
C PRO A 48 17.49 34.21 -8.58
N ASN A 49 17.42 34.97 -9.67
CA ASN A 49 16.76 34.51 -10.89
C ASN A 49 17.45 33.29 -11.51
N ASP A 50 18.80 33.26 -11.49
CA ASP A 50 19.56 32.12 -11.99
C ASP A 50 19.28 30.87 -11.13
N ARG A 51 19.21 31.04 -9.81
CA ARG A 51 18.90 29.94 -8.88
C ARG A 51 17.49 29.40 -9.10
N SER A 52 16.49 30.28 -9.22
CA SER A 52 15.10 29.88 -9.47
C SER A 52 14.96 29.14 -10.81
N MET A 53 15.58 29.65 -11.89
CA MET A 53 15.55 28.96 -13.19
C MET A 53 16.25 27.59 -13.13
N ALA A 54 17.38 27.50 -12.45
CA ALA A 54 18.08 26.23 -12.28
C ALA A 54 17.27 25.24 -11.43
N LEU A 55 16.62 25.71 -10.37
CA LEU A 55 15.79 24.90 -9.49
C LEU A 55 14.60 24.29 -10.23
N GLY A 56 13.86 25.10 -11.00
CA GLY A 56 12.76 24.59 -11.82
C GLY A 56 13.20 23.54 -12.83
N ASN A 57 14.36 23.72 -13.46
CA ASN A 57 14.93 22.70 -14.34
C ASN A 57 15.29 21.41 -13.59
N VAL A 58 15.87 21.53 -12.39
CA VAL A 58 16.22 20.36 -11.57
C VAL A 58 14.96 19.61 -11.13
N VAL A 59 13.89 20.30 -10.74
CA VAL A 59 12.61 19.70 -10.37
C VAL A 59 12.07 18.83 -11.51
N VAL A 60 12.01 19.38 -12.72
CA VAL A 60 11.52 18.64 -13.90
C VAL A 60 12.43 17.46 -14.23
N LEU A 61 13.76 17.63 -14.20
CA LEU A 61 14.68 16.54 -14.51
C LEU A 61 14.67 15.43 -13.45
N CYS A 62 14.32 15.74 -12.20
CA CYS A 62 14.19 14.74 -11.15
C CYS A 62 12.92 13.87 -11.27
N GLU A 63 11.99 14.19 -12.18
CA GLU A 63 10.89 13.27 -12.51
C GLU A 63 11.43 11.99 -13.16
N ASP A 64 12.51 12.07 -13.93
CA ASP A 64 13.16 10.90 -14.53
C ASP A 64 14.03 10.16 -13.49
N PRO A 65 13.79 8.84 -13.25
CA PRO A 65 14.53 8.08 -12.24
C PRO A 65 16.05 8.03 -12.47
N PHE A 66 16.51 8.04 -13.72
CA PHE A 66 17.93 7.98 -14.03
C PHE A 66 18.62 9.31 -13.72
N MET A 67 18.05 10.43 -14.18
CA MET A 67 18.54 11.77 -13.88
C MET A 67 18.51 12.06 -12.38
N ARG A 68 17.42 11.69 -11.69
CA ARG A 68 17.27 11.83 -10.24
C ARG A 68 18.43 11.16 -9.49
N LYS A 69 18.74 9.89 -9.80
CA LYS A 69 19.88 9.17 -9.19
C LYS A 69 21.22 9.86 -9.40
N LEU A 70 21.46 10.44 -10.57
CA LEU A 70 22.69 11.18 -10.83
C LEU A 70 22.76 12.48 -10.01
N PHE A 71 21.67 13.23 -9.89
CA PHE A 71 21.62 14.42 -9.02
C PHE A 71 21.88 14.08 -7.55
N LEU A 72 21.34 12.96 -7.06
CA LEU A 72 21.59 12.51 -5.68
C LEU A 72 23.07 12.16 -5.46
N LYS A 73 23.72 11.48 -6.42
CA LYS A 73 25.17 11.21 -6.37
C LYS A 73 26.00 12.50 -6.31
N GLU A 74 25.57 13.54 -7.01
CA GLU A 74 26.22 14.87 -7.00
C GLU A 74 25.78 15.76 -5.82
N LYS A 75 25.25 15.16 -4.74
CA LYS A 75 24.92 15.84 -3.46
C LYS A 75 23.85 16.92 -3.57
N LEU A 76 22.86 16.77 -4.48
CA LEU A 76 21.76 17.71 -4.62
C LEU A 76 21.05 18.01 -3.28
N VAL A 77 20.70 16.98 -2.49
CA VAL A 77 19.97 17.16 -1.23
C VAL A 77 20.74 18.04 -0.25
N HIS A 78 22.06 17.82 -0.12
CA HIS A 78 22.90 18.64 0.74
C HIS A 78 22.94 20.10 0.29
N LEU A 79 23.02 20.35 -1.02
CA LEU A 79 22.99 21.71 -1.57
C LEU A 79 21.67 22.42 -1.26
N VAL A 80 20.54 21.73 -1.43
CA VAL A 80 19.21 22.28 -1.15
C VAL A 80 19.09 22.67 0.33
N LEU A 81 19.44 21.75 1.24
CA LEU A 81 19.41 21.97 2.68
C LEU A 81 20.30 23.15 3.12
N ALA A 82 21.52 23.24 2.59
CA ALA A 82 22.51 24.21 3.05
C ALA A 82 22.30 25.63 2.48
N LYS A 83 21.62 25.76 1.33
CA LYS A 83 21.58 27.04 0.60
C LYS A 83 20.19 27.50 0.20
N LEU A 84 19.29 26.60 -0.21
CA LEU A 84 18.02 27.00 -0.81
C LEU A 84 16.89 27.15 0.22
N LEU A 85 16.91 26.37 1.31
CA LEU A 85 15.89 26.49 2.37
C LEU A 85 15.99 27.81 3.14
N SER A 86 17.17 28.42 3.17
CA SER A 86 17.46 29.70 3.81
C SER A 86 17.63 30.85 2.80
N ASP A 87 17.10 30.71 1.58
CA ASP A 87 17.19 31.76 0.56
C ASP A 87 16.34 32.98 0.95
N ASP A 88 16.78 34.18 0.57
CA ASP A 88 16.03 35.42 0.78
C ASP A 88 14.79 35.48 -0.13
N ASN A 89 14.81 34.79 -1.27
CA ASN A 89 13.67 34.70 -2.17
C ASN A 89 12.74 33.54 -1.75
N MET A 90 11.55 33.90 -1.29
CA MET A 90 10.53 32.92 -0.89
C MET A 90 10.14 31.97 -2.01
N ASP A 91 10.15 32.37 -3.29
CA ASP A 91 9.86 31.45 -4.41
C ASP A 91 10.82 30.27 -4.44
N ILE A 92 12.11 30.54 -4.23
CA ILE A 92 13.15 29.51 -4.17
C ILE A 92 12.92 28.61 -2.96
N VAL A 93 12.58 29.19 -1.80
CA VAL A 93 12.31 28.42 -0.58
C VAL A 93 11.12 27.48 -0.76
N VAL A 94 10.02 27.97 -1.35
CA VAL A 94 8.82 27.15 -1.60
C VAL A 94 9.14 26.00 -2.56
N GLU A 95 9.78 26.30 -3.69
CA GLU A 95 10.11 25.30 -4.69
C GLU A 95 11.17 24.29 -4.18
N ALA A 96 12.08 24.72 -3.33
CA ALA A 96 13.07 23.84 -2.70
C ALA A 96 12.43 22.82 -1.75
N HIS A 97 11.44 23.23 -0.95
CA HIS A 97 10.68 22.29 -0.12
C HIS A 97 9.86 21.32 -0.99
N GLY A 98 9.27 21.80 -2.08
CA GLY A 98 8.59 20.94 -3.07
C GLY A 98 9.53 19.91 -3.71
N LEU A 99 10.76 20.28 -4.03
CA LEU A 99 11.79 19.35 -4.51
C LEU A 99 12.13 18.29 -3.46
N LEU A 100 12.36 18.69 -2.20
CA LEU A 100 12.65 17.73 -1.12
C LEU A 100 11.49 16.76 -0.88
N ARG A 101 10.25 17.24 -0.92
CA ARG A 101 9.05 16.39 -0.86
C ARG A 101 9.07 15.36 -1.98
N ASN A 102 9.26 15.78 -3.23
CA ASN A 102 9.28 14.86 -4.37
C ASN A 102 10.40 13.82 -4.23
N LEU A 103 11.60 14.23 -3.80
CA LEU A 103 12.72 13.31 -3.57
C LEU A 103 12.44 12.31 -2.45
N ALA A 104 11.78 12.74 -1.37
CA ALA A 104 11.36 11.86 -0.27
C ALA A 104 10.33 10.82 -0.74
N ILE A 105 9.34 11.24 -1.55
CA ILE A 105 8.30 10.35 -2.11
C ILE A 105 8.90 9.30 -3.06
N GLU A 106 9.84 9.72 -3.91
CA GLU A 106 10.36 8.91 -5.01
C GLU A 106 11.51 7.96 -4.62
N GLU A 107 12.35 8.35 -3.66
CA GLU A 107 13.52 7.55 -3.23
C GLU A 107 13.30 6.84 -1.89
N GLY A 108 12.31 7.26 -1.12
CA GLY A 108 11.89 6.58 0.12
C GLY A 108 12.94 6.63 1.24
N TYR A 109 13.17 5.48 1.87
CA TYR A 109 13.86 5.33 3.16
C TYR A 109 15.16 6.13 3.28
N ASP A 110 16.09 5.97 2.33
CA ASP A 110 17.43 6.56 2.41
C ASP A 110 17.40 8.09 2.43
N VAL A 111 16.57 8.70 1.57
CA VAL A 111 16.42 10.15 1.51
C VAL A 111 15.70 10.66 2.75
N CYS A 112 14.63 10.00 3.19
CA CYS A 112 13.88 10.42 4.38
C CYS A 112 14.75 10.39 5.65
N VAL A 113 15.52 9.32 5.85
CA VAL A 113 16.47 9.19 6.97
C VAL A 113 17.54 10.28 6.89
N PHE A 114 18.08 10.55 5.71
CA PHE A 114 19.09 11.59 5.52
C PHE A 114 18.54 12.99 5.84
N LEU A 115 17.35 13.32 5.36
CA LEU A 115 16.68 14.59 5.65
C LEU A 115 16.43 14.75 7.15
N TRP A 116 15.90 13.72 7.81
CA TRP A 116 15.63 13.75 9.25
C TRP A 116 16.91 13.97 10.07
N ARG A 117 17.97 13.21 9.78
CA ARG A 117 19.28 13.34 10.44
C ARG A 117 19.97 14.68 10.16
N SER A 118 19.62 15.31 9.04
CA SER A 118 20.09 16.65 8.68
C SER A 118 19.23 17.76 9.28
N ASP A 119 18.34 17.42 10.23
CA ASP A 119 17.56 18.37 11.02
C ASP A 119 16.57 19.20 10.18
N ILE A 120 15.98 18.57 9.15
CA ILE A 120 14.94 19.18 8.31
C ILE A 120 13.77 19.75 9.13
N TRP A 121 13.50 19.17 10.31
CA TRP A 121 12.45 19.63 11.22
C TRP A 121 12.59 21.12 11.59
N LYS A 122 13.82 21.62 11.77
CA LYS A 122 14.02 23.05 12.05
C LYS A 122 13.50 23.95 10.92
N SER A 123 13.69 23.53 9.67
CA SER A 123 13.15 24.26 8.51
C SER A 123 11.63 24.20 8.48
N ILE A 124 11.05 23.03 8.77
CA ILE A 124 9.61 22.81 8.82
C ILE A 124 8.96 23.68 9.91
N SER A 125 9.48 23.61 11.13
CA SER A 125 9.00 24.41 12.27
C SER A 125 9.11 25.92 12.01
N SER A 126 10.24 26.38 11.43
CA SER A 126 10.36 27.78 11.00
C SER A 126 9.35 28.15 9.91
N GLY A 127 9.00 27.21 9.03
CA GLY A 127 7.99 27.38 8.00
C GLY A 127 6.59 27.54 8.59
N PHE A 128 6.22 26.68 9.54
CA PHE A 128 4.96 26.77 10.30
C PHE A 128 4.82 28.12 11.00
N ALA A 129 5.84 28.56 11.73
CA ALA A 129 5.81 29.87 12.39
C ALA A 129 5.62 31.05 11.40
N LYS A 130 6.13 30.95 10.17
CA LYS A 130 5.89 31.96 9.12
C LYS A 130 4.44 31.90 8.62
N ILE A 131 3.88 30.71 8.47
CA ILE A 131 2.50 30.52 8.03
C ILE A 131 1.52 31.07 9.07
N GLU A 132 1.67 30.69 10.35
CA GLU A 132 0.81 31.17 11.43
C GLU A 132 0.77 32.71 11.49
N LYS A 133 1.93 33.35 11.46
CA LYS A 133 2.03 34.83 11.43
C LYS A 133 1.33 35.42 10.21
N SER A 134 1.46 34.79 9.05
CA SER A 134 0.84 35.27 7.81
C SER A 134 -0.68 35.09 7.81
N LEU A 135 -1.18 33.97 8.34
CA LEU A 135 -2.61 33.71 8.51
C LEU A 135 -3.25 34.67 9.52
N GLN A 136 -2.58 34.92 10.65
CA GLN A 136 -3.01 35.92 11.62
C GLN A 136 -3.13 37.30 10.96
N TRP A 137 -2.16 37.68 10.13
CA TRP A 137 -2.23 38.93 9.37
C TRP A 137 -3.41 38.94 8.38
N LEU A 138 -3.60 37.86 7.60
CA LEU A 138 -4.68 37.72 6.62
C LEU A 138 -6.09 37.69 7.24
N SER A 139 -6.22 37.33 8.52
CA SER A 139 -7.51 37.35 9.23
C SER A 139 -8.11 38.76 9.35
N SER A 140 -7.24 39.77 9.41
CA SER A 140 -7.62 41.17 9.68
C SER A 140 -7.25 42.12 8.54
N ASN A 141 -6.52 41.63 7.53
CA ASN A 141 -5.98 42.45 6.44
C ASN A 141 -6.18 41.79 5.08
N THR A 142 -6.33 42.61 4.05
CA THR A 142 -6.40 42.15 2.66
C THR A 142 -5.01 42.23 2.02
N PRO A 143 -4.52 41.16 1.38
CA PRO A 143 -3.21 41.14 0.73
C PRO A 143 -3.16 42.09 -0.47
N ALA A 144 -2.05 42.80 -0.63
CA ALA A 144 -1.84 43.73 -1.74
C ALA A 144 -1.66 43.02 -3.10
N LYS A 145 -1.13 41.79 -3.09
CA LYS A 145 -0.92 40.94 -4.28
C LYS A 145 -1.46 39.54 -4.01
N LYS A 146 -2.26 39.02 -4.95
CA LYS A 146 -2.77 37.64 -4.88
C LYS A 146 -1.65 36.59 -4.92
N GLU A 147 -0.55 36.88 -5.61
CA GLU A 147 0.58 35.94 -5.73
C GLU A 147 1.23 35.63 -4.38
N SER A 148 1.36 36.62 -3.49
CA SER A 148 1.95 36.43 -2.17
C SER A 148 1.13 35.48 -1.29
N THR A 149 -0.20 35.55 -1.41
CA THR A 149 -1.11 34.64 -0.72
C THR A 149 -1.07 33.24 -1.32
N ARG A 150 -0.92 33.13 -2.65
CA ARG A 150 -0.74 31.84 -3.31
C ARG A 150 0.57 31.16 -2.87
N GLN A 151 1.69 31.87 -2.93
CA GLN A 151 3.00 31.38 -2.49
C GLN A 151 2.96 30.89 -1.03
N LEU A 152 2.25 31.60 -0.15
CA LEU A 152 2.06 31.19 1.23
C LEU A 152 1.36 29.81 1.35
N PHE A 153 0.30 29.61 0.58
CA PHE A 153 -0.45 28.35 0.61
C PHE A 153 0.30 27.21 -0.06
N ASP A 154 0.99 27.47 -1.18
CA ASP A 154 1.88 26.50 -1.83
C ASP A 154 3.02 26.08 -0.87
N PHE A 155 3.49 27.01 -0.01
CA PHE A 155 4.47 26.69 1.02
C PHE A 155 3.89 25.77 2.10
N GLY A 156 2.69 26.07 2.62
CA GLY A 156 2.01 25.21 3.58
C GLY A 156 1.77 23.80 3.04
N ASP A 157 1.37 23.71 1.78
CA ASP A 157 1.14 22.45 1.07
C ASP A 157 2.43 21.61 1.04
N ASN A 158 3.52 22.19 0.55
CA ASN A 158 4.82 21.51 0.49
C ASN A 158 5.34 21.07 1.86
N LEU A 159 5.12 21.84 2.92
CA LEU A 159 5.54 21.48 4.28
C LEU A 159 4.75 20.29 4.84
N LEU A 160 3.42 20.32 4.73
CA LEU A 160 2.57 19.23 5.22
C LEU A 160 2.82 17.95 4.43
N SER A 161 2.86 18.01 3.10
CA SER A 161 3.14 16.84 2.27
C SER A 161 4.56 16.31 2.46
N LEU A 162 5.54 17.16 2.81
CA LEU A 162 6.89 16.69 3.16
C LEU A 162 6.88 15.87 4.45
N ILE A 163 6.09 16.26 5.46
CA ILE A 163 5.94 15.46 6.68
C ILE A 163 5.35 14.08 6.36
N VAL A 164 4.29 14.05 5.56
CA VAL A 164 3.67 12.78 5.11
C VAL A 164 4.69 11.91 4.39
N ALA A 165 5.46 12.48 3.45
CA ALA A 165 6.52 11.77 2.74
C ALA A 165 7.62 11.22 3.66
N LEU A 166 8.02 11.99 4.68
CA LEU A 166 9.03 11.57 5.65
C LEU A 166 8.54 10.41 6.51
N VAL A 167 7.31 10.50 7.03
CA VAL A 167 6.66 9.45 7.85
C VAL A 167 6.52 8.16 7.05
N ASN A 168 5.92 8.24 5.86
CA ASN A 168 5.69 7.08 4.99
C ASN A 168 7.02 6.44 4.54
N GLY A 169 8.07 7.25 4.35
CA GLY A 169 9.40 6.77 4.00
C GLY A 169 10.13 6.06 5.15
N CYS A 170 9.81 6.38 6.41
CA CYS A 170 10.51 5.78 7.55
C CYS A 170 9.72 5.77 8.87
N ALA A 171 9.40 4.57 9.36
CA ALA A 171 8.58 4.36 10.57
C ALA A 171 9.08 5.10 11.82
N PHE A 172 10.40 5.14 12.07
CA PHE A 172 10.94 5.77 13.29
C PHE A 172 10.68 7.28 13.34
N ILE A 173 10.45 7.92 12.18
CA ILE A 173 10.17 9.36 12.11
C ILE A 173 8.81 9.65 12.75
N LEU A 174 7.81 8.79 12.52
CA LEU A 174 6.51 8.90 13.18
C LEU A 174 6.66 8.71 14.69
N ASP A 175 7.41 7.70 15.12
CA ASP A 175 7.69 7.46 16.55
C ASP A 175 8.36 8.69 17.21
N ASP A 176 9.31 9.33 16.53
CA ASP A 176 9.97 10.55 17.02
C ASP A 176 9.03 11.77 17.03
N ILE A 177 8.13 11.90 16.06
CA ILE A 177 7.11 12.96 16.03
C ILE A 177 6.13 12.79 17.19
N LEU A 178 5.64 11.58 17.42
CA LEU A 178 4.69 11.25 18.48
C LEU A 178 5.33 11.30 19.88
N GLY A 179 6.61 10.93 19.99
CA GLY A 179 7.39 10.97 21.23
C GLY A 179 7.91 12.34 21.63
N SER A 180 7.61 13.41 20.88
CA SER A 180 8.10 14.76 21.16
C SER A 180 7.04 15.84 20.92
N ASP A 181 7.38 17.10 21.23
CA ASP A 181 6.48 18.27 21.06
C ASP A 181 6.14 18.56 19.59
N LYS A 182 6.77 17.86 18.64
CA LYS A 182 6.53 17.98 17.20
C LYS A 182 5.07 17.71 16.82
N SER A 183 4.43 16.74 17.48
CA SER A 183 3.00 16.43 17.29
C SER A 183 2.11 17.65 17.57
N GLN A 184 2.41 18.39 18.65
CA GLN A 184 1.67 19.60 19.03
C GLN A 184 1.91 20.74 18.04
N GLU A 185 3.12 20.88 17.49
CA GLU A 185 3.40 21.84 16.41
C GLU A 185 2.56 21.53 15.15
N ILE A 186 2.43 20.25 14.78
CA ILE A 186 1.60 19.81 13.65
C ILE A 186 0.12 20.13 13.92
N PHE A 187 -0.39 19.84 15.11
CA PHE A 187 -1.78 20.11 15.46
C PHE A 187 -2.08 21.62 15.47
N ALA A 188 -1.16 22.44 15.99
CA ALA A 188 -1.28 23.89 16.01
C ALA A 188 -1.33 24.50 14.60
N ILE A 189 -0.47 24.03 13.68
CA ILE A 189 -0.49 24.55 12.31
C ILE A 189 -1.73 24.07 11.54
N VAL A 190 -2.15 22.81 11.70
CA VAL A 190 -3.39 22.29 11.09
C VAL A 190 -4.57 23.13 11.54
N ARG A 191 -4.71 23.33 12.85
CA ARG A 191 -5.73 24.21 13.44
C ARG A 191 -5.69 25.61 12.86
N SER A 192 -4.51 26.23 12.79
CA SER A 192 -4.37 27.60 12.28
C SER A 192 -4.82 27.71 10.81
N ILE A 193 -4.50 26.71 9.99
CA ILE A 193 -4.89 26.68 8.58
C ILE A 193 -6.39 26.41 8.44
N THR A 194 -6.98 25.49 9.21
CA THR A 194 -8.42 25.17 9.13
C THR A 194 -9.29 26.29 9.71
N ASP A 195 -8.89 26.91 10.81
CA ASP A 195 -9.59 28.06 11.42
C ASP A 195 -9.66 29.25 10.47
N TYR A 196 -8.58 29.51 9.72
CA TYR A 196 -8.60 30.54 8.67
C TYR A 196 -9.33 30.06 7.41
N GLY A 197 -9.12 28.80 7.03
CA GLY A 197 -9.48 28.26 5.72
C GLY A 197 -10.95 27.94 5.53
N LEU A 198 -11.66 27.59 6.62
CA LEU A 198 -13.07 27.21 6.57
C LEU A 198 -13.98 28.35 7.03
N GLU A 199 -14.82 28.86 6.14
CA GLU A 199 -15.88 29.81 6.50
C GLU A 199 -17.24 29.16 6.33
N GLY A 200 -17.92 28.91 7.46
CA GLY A 200 -19.27 28.36 7.51
C GLY A 200 -20.35 29.45 7.52
N LYS A 201 -21.36 29.33 6.64
CA LYS A 201 -22.61 30.10 6.67
C LYS A 201 -23.79 29.16 6.46
N ASP A 202 -24.73 29.14 7.40
CA ASP A 202 -25.98 28.37 7.31
C ASP A 202 -25.80 26.87 6.98
N GLY A 203 -24.77 26.24 7.53
CA GLY A 203 -24.45 24.82 7.30
C GLY A 203 -23.68 24.52 6.00
N ASN A 204 -23.43 25.51 5.15
CA ASN A 204 -22.55 25.41 3.99
C ASN A 204 -21.18 26.02 4.28
N TYR A 205 -20.13 25.34 3.83
CA TYR A 205 -18.75 25.77 4.03
C TYR A 205 -18.11 26.21 2.71
N THR A 206 -17.38 27.33 2.78
CA THR A 206 -16.57 27.85 1.68
C THR A 206 -15.09 27.83 2.09
N LEU A 207 -14.22 27.56 1.11
CA LEU A 207 -12.77 27.54 1.34
C LEU A 207 -12.15 28.88 1.00
N ARG A 208 -11.45 29.46 1.97
CA ARG A 208 -10.57 30.63 1.79
C ARG A 208 -9.16 30.25 1.36
N ILE A 209 -8.81 28.98 1.51
CA ILE A 209 -7.54 28.38 1.09
C ILE A 209 -7.74 27.55 -0.20
N PRO A 210 -6.67 27.27 -0.97
CA PRO A 210 -6.73 26.34 -2.08
C PRO A 210 -7.17 24.94 -1.62
N ILE A 211 -7.94 24.25 -2.46
CA ILE A 211 -8.38 22.88 -2.21
C ILE A 211 -7.20 21.91 -2.05
N SER A 212 -6.07 22.16 -2.71
CA SER A 212 -4.84 21.36 -2.57
C SER A 212 -4.32 21.39 -1.13
N LEU A 213 -4.22 22.58 -0.53
CA LEU A 213 -3.77 22.72 0.86
C LEU A 213 -4.74 22.04 1.84
N PHE A 214 -6.05 22.16 1.61
CA PHE A 214 -7.04 21.46 2.42
C PHE A 214 -6.89 19.93 2.28
N ASN A 215 -6.71 19.43 1.06
CA ASN A 215 -6.47 18.01 0.82
C ASN A 215 -5.18 17.53 1.47
N SER A 216 -4.10 18.32 1.49
CA SER A 216 -2.86 17.95 2.20
C SER A 216 -3.02 17.85 3.71
N ILE A 217 -3.96 18.58 4.31
CA ILE A 217 -4.35 18.38 5.72
C ILE A 217 -5.08 17.05 5.89
N LEU A 218 -6.05 16.75 5.01
CA LEU A 218 -6.79 15.50 5.07
C LEU A 218 -5.88 14.29 4.82
N ASP A 219 -4.94 14.41 3.88
CA ASP A 219 -3.94 13.40 3.55
C ASP A 219 -3.05 13.11 4.75
N LEU A 220 -2.56 14.16 5.43
CA LEU A 220 -1.79 14.02 6.68
C LEU A 220 -2.60 13.30 7.76
N LEU A 221 -3.86 13.70 7.98
CA LEU A 221 -4.71 13.07 8.98
C LEU A 221 -5.02 11.61 8.64
N TYR A 222 -5.29 11.31 7.37
CA TYR A 222 -5.59 9.97 6.89
C TYR A 222 -4.36 9.04 6.99
N ASP A 223 -3.23 9.44 6.40
CA ASP A 223 -2.03 8.62 6.33
C ASP A 223 -1.52 8.28 7.74
N LEU A 224 -1.34 9.29 8.60
CA LEU A 224 -0.82 9.05 9.96
C LEU A 224 -1.79 8.26 10.84
N SER A 225 -3.11 8.44 10.68
CA SER A 225 -4.10 7.64 11.42
C SER A 225 -4.19 6.19 10.93
N SER A 226 -3.93 5.95 9.64
CA SER A 226 -3.88 4.60 9.09
C SER A 226 -2.67 3.79 9.59
N GLU A 227 -1.56 4.46 9.92
CA GLU A 227 -0.31 3.83 10.34
C GLU A 227 -0.17 3.68 11.87
N SER A 228 -0.75 4.57 12.68
CA SER A 228 -0.53 4.61 14.13
C SER A 228 -1.81 4.81 14.95
N LEU A 229 -2.01 3.90 15.91
CA LEU A 229 -3.06 4.02 16.92
C LEU A 229 -2.75 5.18 17.88
N GLU A 230 -1.48 5.35 18.25
CA GLU A 230 -1.02 6.43 19.12
C GLU A 230 -1.32 7.81 18.51
N PHE A 231 -1.24 7.95 17.18
CA PHE A 231 -1.67 9.16 16.48
C PHE A 231 -3.19 9.39 16.59
N ILE A 232 -4.01 8.35 16.41
CA ILE A 232 -5.47 8.44 16.60
C ILE A 232 -5.81 8.89 18.02
N GLU A 233 -5.14 8.33 19.02
CA GLU A 233 -5.32 8.69 20.43
C GLU A 233 -4.92 10.15 20.69
N ALA A 234 -3.77 10.58 20.14
CA ALA A 234 -3.29 11.96 20.28
C ALA A 234 -4.27 12.98 19.64
N VAL A 235 -4.78 12.68 18.45
CA VAL A 235 -5.78 13.53 17.77
C VAL A 235 -7.11 13.53 18.52
N SER A 236 -7.53 12.38 19.05
CA SER A 236 -8.78 12.26 19.83
C SER A 236 -8.72 13.02 21.15
N ALA A 237 -7.53 13.17 21.73
CA ALA A 237 -7.26 13.95 22.93
C ALA A 237 -7.18 15.47 22.67
N ASP A 238 -6.87 15.90 21.44
CA ASP A 238 -6.90 17.31 21.06
C ASP A 238 -8.35 17.79 20.88
N SER A 239 -8.74 18.82 21.65
CA SER A 239 -10.12 19.30 21.66
C SER A 239 -10.59 19.82 20.30
N TYR A 240 -9.70 20.46 19.54
CA TYR A 240 -10.08 21.07 18.27
C TYR A 240 -10.16 20.01 17.16
N LEU A 241 -9.11 19.20 17.01
CA LEU A 241 -9.04 18.19 15.96
C LEU A 241 -10.09 17.09 16.15
N SER A 242 -10.38 16.70 17.39
CA SER A 242 -11.45 15.75 17.70
C SER A 242 -12.82 16.26 17.24
N GLU A 243 -13.13 17.54 17.48
CA GLU A 243 -14.36 18.16 16.99
C GLU A 243 -14.36 18.33 15.46
N PHE A 244 -13.23 18.74 14.89
CA PHE A 244 -13.07 18.91 13.45
C PHE A 244 -13.32 17.59 12.69
N ILE A 245 -12.73 16.48 13.15
CA ILE A 245 -12.91 15.16 12.53
C ILE A 245 -14.35 14.68 12.63
N LYS A 246 -15.02 14.89 13.78
CA LYS A 246 -16.45 14.57 13.94
C LYS A 246 -17.34 15.37 13.00
N ALA A 247 -17.00 16.64 12.75
CA ALA A 247 -17.74 17.51 11.85
C ALA A 247 -17.47 17.18 10.37
N LEU A 248 -16.29 16.65 10.03
CA LEU A 248 -15.80 16.49 8.66
C LEU A 248 -16.82 15.84 7.68
N PRO A 249 -17.49 14.71 7.99
CA PRO A 249 -18.45 14.10 7.08
C PRO A 249 -19.70 14.94 6.80
N SER A 250 -20.00 15.90 7.68
CA SER A 250 -21.15 16.81 7.57
C SER A 250 -20.82 18.13 6.88
N LEU A 251 -19.54 18.42 6.59
CA LEU A 251 -19.14 19.65 5.94
C LEU A 251 -19.53 19.63 4.47
N GLN A 252 -20.65 20.28 4.14
CA GLN A 252 -21.04 20.49 2.74
C GLN A 252 -20.20 21.61 2.13
N MET A 253 -19.20 21.22 1.33
CA MET A 253 -18.23 22.12 0.72
C MET A 253 -18.45 22.17 -0.80
N SER A 254 -18.79 23.36 -1.32
CA SER A 254 -18.99 23.57 -2.76
C SER A 254 -17.73 23.35 -3.61
N ALA A 255 -16.55 23.50 -3.00
CA ALA A 255 -15.26 23.33 -3.65
C ALA A 255 -14.65 21.93 -3.45
N ALA A 256 -15.34 21.01 -2.76
CA ALA A 256 -14.83 19.65 -2.55
C ALA A 256 -14.65 18.95 -3.89
N ASN A 257 -13.48 18.33 -4.07
CA ASN A 257 -13.22 17.44 -5.19
C ASN A 257 -13.31 15.98 -4.75
N GLU A 258 -13.09 15.08 -5.69
CA GLU A 258 -13.13 13.64 -5.51
C GLU A 258 -12.19 13.21 -4.36
N LEU A 259 -10.97 13.74 -4.33
CA LEU A 259 -9.99 13.43 -3.29
C LEU A 259 -10.46 13.88 -1.91
N THR A 260 -11.05 15.07 -1.78
CA THR A 260 -11.64 15.54 -0.51
C THR A 260 -12.71 14.57 0.00
N GLY A 261 -13.58 14.11 -0.90
CA GLY A 261 -14.65 13.17 -0.59
C GLY A 261 -14.12 11.83 -0.11
N VAL A 262 -13.12 11.28 -0.80
CA VAL A 262 -12.50 9.99 -0.46
C VAL A 262 -11.74 10.07 0.87
N LEU A 263 -10.86 11.06 1.05
CA LEU A 263 -10.08 11.21 2.29
C LEU A 263 -10.96 11.45 3.51
N THR A 264 -12.06 12.19 3.36
CA THR A 264 -13.04 12.39 4.46
C THR A 264 -13.62 11.05 4.95
N GLN A 265 -13.97 10.15 4.02
CA GLN A 265 -14.46 8.82 4.39
C GLN A 265 -13.35 7.93 4.95
N GLY A 266 -12.12 8.08 4.44
CA GLY A 266 -10.94 7.38 4.95
C GLY A 266 -10.64 7.74 6.40
N ILE A 267 -10.61 9.02 6.74
CA ILE A 267 -10.42 9.49 8.13
C ILE A 267 -11.55 8.96 9.02
N LEU A 268 -12.81 9.05 8.57
CA LEU A 268 -13.94 8.50 9.33
C LEU A 268 -13.75 7.00 9.60
N LEU A 269 -13.31 6.22 8.61
CA LEU A 269 -13.03 4.79 8.78
C LEU A 269 -11.97 4.55 9.87
N GLN A 270 -10.86 5.29 9.84
CA GLN A 270 -9.76 5.11 10.81
C GLN A 270 -10.16 5.45 12.25
N PHE A 271 -11.03 6.45 12.45
CA PHE A 271 -11.48 6.88 13.77
C PHE A 271 -12.67 6.07 14.31
N LEU A 272 -13.39 5.35 13.45
CA LEU A 272 -14.38 4.35 13.90
C LEU A 272 -13.68 3.04 14.31
N ASP A 273 -12.65 2.63 13.58
CA ASP A 273 -11.87 1.41 13.82
C ASP A 273 -12.74 0.20 14.21
N SER A 274 -12.62 -0.29 15.45
CA SER A 274 -13.32 -1.48 15.94
C SER A 274 -14.80 -1.20 16.29
N ASP A 275 -15.18 0.07 16.47
CA ASP A 275 -16.55 0.47 16.80
C ASP A 275 -17.44 0.60 15.55
N ILE A 276 -16.90 0.30 14.35
CA ILE A 276 -17.64 0.43 13.10
C ILE A 276 -18.83 -0.54 13.01
N THR A 277 -19.98 -0.01 12.60
CA THR A 277 -21.16 -0.83 12.30
C THR A 277 -21.17 -1.29 10.84
N SER A 278 -21.86 -2.39 10.55
CA SER A 278 -22.06 -2.86 9.17
C SER A 278 -22.69 -1.80 8.26
N GLU A 279 -23.58 -0.96 8.79
CA GLU A 279 -24.22 0.15 8.09
C GLU A 279 -23.23 1.27 7.74
N GLN A 280 -22.41 1.70 8.72
CA GLN A 280 -21.38 2.71 8.51
C GLN A 280 -20.35 2.24 7.50
N ALA A 281 -19.89 0.98 7.63
CA ALA A 281 -18.95 0.39 6.69
C ALA A 281 -19.54 0.33 5.28
N ASN A 282 -20.83 0.00 5.12
CA ASN A 282 -21.50 0.01 3.83
C ASN A 282 -21.59 1.43 3.25
N ALA A 283 -22.01 2.40 4.06
CA ALA A 283 -22.14 3.80 3.65
C ALA A 283 -20.80 4.38 3.18
N ILE A 284 -19.71 4.13 3.91
CA ILE A 284 -18.35 4.52 3.54
C ILE A 284 -17.99 3.96 2.15
N LYS A 285 -18.14 2.63 1.95
CA LYS A 285 -17.82 1.96 0.68
C LYS A 285 -18.61 2.53 -0.50
N VAL A 286 -19.93 2.68 -0.34
CA VAL A 286 -20.79 3.25 -1.39
C VAL A 286 -20.36 4.69 -1.69
N LYS A 287 -20.04 5.49 -0.67
CA LYS A 287 -19.65 6.89 -0.84
C LYS A 287 -18.30 7.03 -1.55
N VAL A 288 -17.28 6.25 -1.19
CA VAL A 288 -15.97 6.33 -1.88
C VAL A 288 -16.07 5.86 -3.33
N CYS A 289 -16.79 4.76 -3.61
CA CYS A 289 -16.96 4.26 -4.98
C CYS A 289 -17.74 5.25 -5.87
N SER A 290 -18.84 5.83 -5.37
CA SER A 290 -19.61 6.84 -6.11
C SER A 290 -18.84 8.15 -6.34
N THR A 291 -17.87 8.46 -5.48
CA THR A 291 -17.03 9.66 -5.63
C THR A 291 -16.10 9.54 -6.84
N ILE A 292 -15.63 8.33 -7.15
CA ILE A 292 -14.71 8.09 -8.29
C ILE A 292 -15.42 7.64 -9.58
N GLU A 293 -16.74 7.42 -9.55
CA GLU A 293 -17.50 6.81 -10.66
C GLU A 293 -17.37 7.57 -11.99
N ASN A 294 -17.25 8.90 -11.94
CA ASN A 294 -17.19 9.76 -13.12
C ASN A 294 -15.77 10.04 -13.63
N ILE A 295 -14.74 9.44 -13.01
CA ILE A 295 -13.35 9.66 -13.43
C ILE A 295 -13.08 8.93 -14.75
N ASN A 296 -12.69 9.69 -15.78
CA ASN A 296 -12.29 9.12 -17.07
C ASN A 296 -10.83 8.64 -17.02
N LEU A 297 -10.65 7.32 -16.93
CA LEU A 297 -9.33 6.67 -16.84
C LEU A 297 -8.44 6.96 -18.06
N GLU A 298 -8.99 6.92 -19.28
CA GLU A 298 -8.23 7.17 -20.51
C GLU A 298 -7.70 8.60 -20.56
N GLN A 299 -8.54 9.58 -20.21
CA GLN A 299 -8.13 10.97 -20.14
C GLN A 299 -7.09 11.22 -19.04
N MET A 300 -7.27 10.59 -17.88
CA MET A 300 -6.33 10.66 -16.76
C MET A 300 -4.95 10.12 -17.19
N LYS A 301 -4.89 8.93 -17.78
CA LYS A 301 -3.66 8.31 -18.29
C LYS A 301 -2.98 9.19 -19.33
N LYS A 302 -3.74 9.73 -20.28
CA LYS A 302 -3.22 10.65 -21.30
C LYS A 302 -2.59 11.91 -20.69
N ALA A 303 -3.21 12.51 -19.68
CA ALA A 303 -2.71 13.72 -19.03
C ALA A 303 -1.47 13.49 -18.15
N LEU A 304 -1.24 12.26 -17.68
CA LEU A 304 -0.06 11.88 -16.91
C LEU A 304 1.14 11.50 -17.81
N SER A 305 0.89 11.19 -19.09
CA SER A 305 1.92 10.80 -20.06
C SER A 305 2.79 11.98 -20.50
N ASN A 306 4.09 11.94 -20.16
CA ASN A 306 5.05 12.97 -20.57
C ASN A 306 5.31 12.98 -22.09
N THR A 307 5.14 11.85 -22.79
CA THR A 307 5.46 11.73 -24.23
C THR A 307 4.50 12.48 -25.13
N ASP A 308 3.21 12.52 -24.77
CA ASP A 308 2.21 13.21 -25.57
C ASP A 308 2.34 14.73 -25.45
N ILE A 309 2.66 15.20 -24.23
CA ILE A 309 2.93 16.61 -23.94
C ILE A 309 4.15 17.09 -24.73
N ASP A 310 5.25 16.34 -24.71
CA ASP A 310 6.46 16.68 -25.46
C ASP A 310 6.22 16.78 -26.98
N ASN A 311 5.38 15.90 -27.52
CA ASN A 311 5.03 15.91 -28.95
C ASN A 311 4.12 17.09 -29.31
N GLU A 312 3.16 17.43 -28.46
CA GLU A 312 2.28 18.60 -28.65
C GLU A 312 3.03 19.94 -28.46
N LEU A 313 4.01 20.01 -27.55
CA LEU A 313 4.84 21.19 -27.35
C LEU A 313 5.82 21.39 -28.52
N LYS A 314 6.44 20.32 -29.05
CA LYS A 314 7.34 20.40 -30.22
C LYS A 314 6.65 20.88 -31.51
N SER A 315 5.34 20.66 -31.62
CA SER A 315 4.54 21.05 -32.79
C SER A 315 3.89 22.43 -32.68
N SER A 316 4.08 23.14 -31.55
CA SER A 316 3.44 24.42 -31.26
C SER A 316 4.33 25.63 -31.59
N SER A 317 3.74 26.76 -31.97
CA SER A 317 4.45 28.02 -32.19
C SER A 317 4.84 28.70 -30.87
N ASN A 318 6.00 29.38 -30.84
CA ASN A 318 6.61 29.98 -29.63
C ASN A 318 5.64 30.84 -28.79
N ASP A 319 4.71 31.56 -29.41
CA ASP A 319 3.76 32.44 -28.72
C ASP A 319 2.63 31.67 -27.99
N GLN A 320 2.36 30.42 -28.37
CA GLN A 320 1.34 29.57 -27.76
C GLN A 320 1.90 28.63 -26.69
N ILE A 321 3.22 28.45 -26.62
CA ILE A 321 3.89 27.49 -25.74
C ILE A 321 3.58 27.77 -24.26
N SER A 322 3.70 29.02 -23.82
CA SER A 322 3.48 29.38 -22.40
C SER A 322 2.03 29.12 -21.94
N GLY A 323 1.04 29.41 -22.78
CA GLY A 323 -0.37 29.14 -22.50
C GLY A 323 -0.66 27.64 -22.43
N LYS A 324 -0.09 26.86 -23.36
CA LYS A 324 -0.23 25.40 -23.39
C LYS A 324 0.44 24.74 -22.18
N ILE A 325 1.64 25.16 -21.78
CA ILE A 325 2.32 24.66 -20.57
C ILE A 325 1.43 24.84 -19.34
N LYS A 326 0.80 26.01 -19.18
CA LYS A 326 -0.08 26.28 -18.04
C LYS A 326 -1.31 25.36 -18.03
N GLU A 327 -1.90 25.11 -19.20
CA GLU A 327 -3.04 24.21 -19.33
C GLU A 327 -2.64 22.74 -19.07
N PHE A 328 -1.50 22.29 -19.60
CA PHE A 328 -0.98 20.95 -19.32
C PHE A 328 -0.70 20.73 -17.83
N ASN A 329 -0.09 21.71 -17.15
CA ASN A 329 0.15 21.61 -15.71
C ASN A 329 -1.15 21.48 -14.91
N LYS A 330 -2.21 22.20 -15.34
CA LYS A 330 -3.53 22.09 -14.72
C LYS A 330 -4.15 20.71 -14.96
N GLN A 331 -4.07 20.20 -16.18
CA GLN A 331 -4.60 18.87 -16.54
C GLN A 331 -3.85 17.75 -15.81
N ARG A 332 -2.52 17.86 -15.71
CA ARG A 332 -1.68 16.92 -14.96
C ARG A 332 -2.00 16.94 -13.47
N ALA A 333 -2.16 18.12 -12.87
CA ALA A 333 -2.57 18.24 -11.47
C ALA A 333 -3.95 17.61 -11.20
N LEU A 334 -4.91 17.82 -12.11
CA LEU A 334 -6.23 17.18 -12.03
C LEU A 334 -6.13 15.65 -12.16
N ALA A 335 -5.33 15.17 -13.13
CA ALA A 335 -5.14 13.74 -13.36
C ALA A 335 -4.41 13.05 -12.19
N ALA A 336 -3.42 13.70 -11.58
CA ALA A 336 -2.75 13.22 -10.39
C ALA A 336 -3.71 13.13 -9.19
N MET A 337 -4.60 14.11 -9.02
CA MET A 337 -5.64 14.08 -8.00
C MET A 337 -6.65 12.95 -8.24
N HIS A 338 -7.07 12.72 -9.48
CA HIS A 338 -7.94 11.58 -9.83
C HIS A 338 -7.26 10.24 -9.55
N LEU A 339 -5.98 10.11 -9.90
CA LEU A 339 -5.19 8.91 -9.63
C LEU A 339 -5.16 8.63 -8.12
N GLN A 340 -4.78 9.62 -7.31
CA GLN A 340 -4.76 9.51 -5.85
C GLN A 340 -6.15 9.18 -5.27
N SER A 341 -7.22 9.74 -5.82
CA SER A 341 -8.59 9.46 -5.39
C SER A 341 -8.99 7.99 -5.59
N ILE A 342 -8.60 7.40 -6.73
CA ILE A 342 -8.87 5.99 -7.02
C ILE A 342 -8.03 5.08 -6.12
N GLU A 343 -6.74 5.40 -5.95
CA GLU A 343 -5.85 4.62 -5.06
C GLU A 343 -6.36 4.62 -3.62
N ALA A 344 -6.66 5.80 -3.06
CA ALA A 344 -7.21 5.92 -1.73
C ALA A 344 -8.58 5.22 -1.60
N THR A 345 -9.41 5.23 -2.64
CA THR A 345 -10.68 4.49 -2.64
C THR A 345 -10.45 2.98 -2.49
N LEU A 346 -9.51 2.41 -3.25
CA LEU A 346 -9.19 0.98 -3.16
C LEU A 346 -8.62 0.62 -1.77
N ASP A 347 -7.80 1.49 -1.19
CA ASP A 347 -7.22 1.28 0.14
C ASP A 347 -8.28 1.35 1.25
N ILE A 348 -9.19 2.33 1.19
CA ILE A 348 -10.30 2.46 2.14
C ILE A 348 -11.26 1.28 2.02
N VAL A 349 -11.59 0.83 0.80
CA VAL A 349 -12.41 -0.37 0.59
C VAL A 349 -11.73 -1.58 1.20
N THR A 350 -10.43 -1.76 0.96
CA THR A 350 -9.63 -2.87 1.50
C THR A 350 -9.62 -2.86 3.02
N ALA A 351 -9.30 -1.72 3.64
CA ALA A 351 -9.31 -1.56 5.10
C ALA A 351 -10.71 -1.81 5.69
N SER A 352 -11.77 -1.35 5.01
CA SER A 352 -13.15 -1.61 5.43
C SER A 352 -13.50 -3.10 5.39
N LEU A 353 -13.00 -3.86 4.40
CA LEU A 353 -13.20 -5.31 4.33
C LEU A 353 -12.49 -6.03 5.49
N GLU A 354 -11.27 -5.61 5.82
CA GLU A 354 -10.49 -6.16 6.95
C GLU A 354 -11.20 -5.94 8.29
N LEU A 355 -11.72 -4.73 8.54
CA LEU A 355 -12.47 -4.42 9.76
C LEU A 355 -13.76 -5.24 9.88
N ILE A 356 -14.50 -5.40 8.78
CA ILE A 356 -15.72 -6.23 8.77
C ILE A 356 -15.36 -7.70 9.01
N ALA A 357 -14.31 -8.22 8.38
CA ALA A 357 -13.89 -9.61 8.56
C ALA A 357 -13.51 -9.87 10.02
N ALA A 358 -12.71 -8.98 10.63
CA ALA A 358 -12.35 -9.06 12.03
C ALA A 358 -13.59 -9.07 12.95
N LYS A 359 -14.58 -8.22 12.65
CA LYS A 359 -15.82 -8.14 13.42
C LYS A 359 -16.70 -9.39 13.26
N ALA A 360 -16.82 -9.91 12.05
CA ALA A 360 -17.59 -11.13 11.76
C ALA A 360 -17.00 -12.38 12.45
N GLU A 361 -15.68 -12.41 12.68
CA GLU A 361 -15.04 -13.48 13.46
C GLU A 361 -15.32 -13.37 14.97
N THR A 362 -15.45 -12.15 15.51
CA THR A 362 -15.59 -11.91 16.96
C THR A 362 -17.03 -11.80 17.44
N GLU A 363 -17.90 -11.23 16.61
CA GLU A 363 -19.30 -10.96 16.91
C GLU A 363 -20.15 -11.71 15.90
N SER A 364 -21.07 -12.55 16.36
CA SER A 364 -22.10 -13.17 15.51
C SER A 364 -23.16 -12.14 15.06
N GLU A 365 -22.72 -10.95 14.68
CA GLU A 365 -23.57 -9.87 14.21
C GLU A 365 -24.12 -10.24 12.83
N THR A 366 -25.44 -10.16 12.66
CA THR A 366 -26.08 -10.41 11.37
C THR A 366 -25.68 -9.33 10.38
N THR A 367 -24.94 -9.70 9.34
CA THR A 367 -24.51 -8.79 8.27
C THR A 367 -25.70 -8.15 7.58
N ASN A 368 -25.67 -6.82 7.44
CA ASN A 368 -26.74 -6.06 6.79
C ASN A 368 -26.91 -6.49 5.31
N THR A 369 -28.16 -6.69 4.85
CA THR A 369 -28.51 -7.04 3.47
C THR A 369 -27.93 -6.08 2.43
N GLU A 370 -27.90 -4.78 2.72
CA GLU A 370 -27.32 -3.77 1.85
C GLU A 370 -25.80 -3.92 1.71
N LEU A 371 -25.12 -4.28 2.80
CA LEU A 371 -23.70 -4.58 2.78
C LEU A 371 -23.43 -5.82 1.92
N ILE A 372 -24.22 -6.89 2.08
CA ILE A 372 -24.12 -8.08 1.22
C ILE A 372 -24.30 -7.71 -0.26
N ARG A 373 -25.29 -6.87 -0.60
CA ARG A 373 -25.48 -6.40 -1.98
C ARG A 373 -24.28 -5.61 -2.50
N THR A 374 -23.72 -4.72 -1.69
CA THR A 374 -22.52 -3.94 -2.06
C THR A 374 -21.34 -4.87 -2.32
N LEU A 375 -21.13 -5.87 -1.46
CA LEU A 375 -20.06 -6.85 -1.61
C LEU A 375 -20.27 -7.71 -2.86
N THR A 376 -21.46 -8.27 -3.06
CA THR A 376 -21.72 -9.27 -4.11
C THR A 376 -22.01 -8.71 -5.50
N VAL A 377 -22.42 -7.44 -5.61
CA VAL A 377 -22.81 -6.82 -6.88
C VAL A 377 -21.96 -5.60 -7.21
N SER A 378 -21.91 -4.62 -6.31
CA SER A 378 -21.31 -3.31 -6.61
C SER A 378 -19.77 -3.36 -6.68
N LEU A 379 -19.11 -3.94 -5.68
CA LEU A 379 -17.64 -3.99 -5.64
C LEU A 379 -17.02 -4.81 -6.78
N PRO A 380 -17.53 -6.00 -7.15
CA PRO A 380 -17.01 -6.76 -8.29
C PRO A 380 -16.98 -5.94 -9.59
N VAL A 381 -18.00 -5.11 -9.82
CA VAL A 381 -18.06 -4.22 -11.00
C VAL A 381 -16.96 -3.15 -10.94
N VAL A 382 -16.76 -2.52 -9.78
CA VAL A 382 -15.70 -1.52 -9.57
C VAL A 382 -14.31 -2.14 -9.72
N PHE A 383 -14.08 -3.31 -9.12
CA PHE A 383 -12.81 -4.00 -9.24
C PHE A 383 -12.52 -4.42 -10.68
N ARG A 384 -13.55 -4.84 -11.43
CA ARG A 384 -13.41 -5.16 -12.85
C ARG A 384 -13.05 -3.93 -13.68
N SER A 385 -13.70 -2.79 -13.46
CA SER A 385 -13.43 -1.58 -14.25
C SER A 385 -12.05 -0.98 -13.98
N LEU A 386 -11.48 -1.23 -12.80
CA LEU A 386 -10.17 -0.73 -12.38
C LEU A 386 -9.04 -1.76 -12.55
N PHE A 387 -9.34 -3.02 -12.89
CA PHE A 387 -8.39 -4.12 -12.82
C PHE A 387 -7.12 -3.85 -13.64
N ASP A 388 -7.25 -3.50 -14.91
CA ASP A 388 -6.11 -3.36 -15.82
C ASP A 388 -5.14 -2.24 -15.42
N ASP A 389 -5.67 -1.16 -14.85
CA ASP A 389 -4.89 0.03 -14.48
C ASP A 389 -4.37 -0.04 -13.03
N PHE A 390 -5.02 -0.80 -12.14
CA PHE A 390 -4.71 -0.86 -10.69
C PHE A 390 -4.56 -2.30 -10.16
N LYS A 391 -4.00 -3.21 -10.98
CA LYS A 391 -3.92 -4.66 -10.72
C LYS A 391 -3.55 -5.03 -9.28
N VAL A 392 -2.44 -4.49 -8.76
CA VAL A 392 -1.94 -4.84 -7.42
C VAL A 392 -2.97 -4.50 -6.33
N ARG A 393 -3.47 -3.26 -6.29
CA ARG A 393 -4.46 -2.81 -5.29
C ARG A 393 -5.78 -3.57 -5.43
N VAL A 394 -6.22 -3.80 -6.66
CA VAL A 394 -7.45 -4.55 -6.95
C VAL A 394 -7.33 -6.02 -6.51
N LEU A 395 -6.18 -6.67 -6.70
CA LEU A 395 -5.94 -8.04 -6.23
C LEU A 395 -5.90 -8.13 -4.70
N ILE A 396 -5.33 -7.14 -4.02
CA ILE A 396 -5.35 -7.06 -2.55
C ILE A 396 -6.80 -6.94 -2.07
N ALA A 397 -7.59 -6.05 -2.68
CA ALA A 397 -8.99 -5.87 -2.35
C ALA A 397 -9.82 -7.15 -2.62
N TRP A 398 -9.60 -7.82 -3.76
CA TRP A 398 -10.21 -9.12 -4.07
C TRP A 398 -9.83 -10.19 -3.05
N ASN A 399 -8.55 -10.32 -2.70
CA ASN A 399 -8.10 -11.30 -1.71
C ASN A 399 -8.83 -11.09 -0.38
N ASN A 400 -8.86 -9.87 0.14
CA ASN A 400 -9.59 -9.55 1.38
C ASN A 400 -11.10 -9.80 1.26
N MET A 401 -11.71 -9.51 0.12
CA MET A 401 -13.13 -9.77 -0.11
C MET A 401 -13.46 -11.26 -0.19
N LEU A 402 -12.59 -12.08 -0.82
CA LEU A 402 -12.78 -13.53 -0.91
C LEU A 402 -12.64 -14.21 0.46
N TRP A 403 -11.68 -13.79 1.28
CA TRP A 403 -11.57 -14.26 2.66
C TRP A 403 -12.78 -13.84 3.51
N LEU A 404 -13.30 -12.62 3.30
CA LEU A 404 -14.54 -12.19 3.92
C LEU A 404 -15.73 -13.06 3.48
N TYR A 405 -15.83 -13.44 2.19
CA TYR A 405 -16.87 -14.34 1.72
C TYR A 405 -16.83 -15.71 2.41
N LEU A 406 -15.64 -16.29 2.60
CA LEU A 406 -15.49 -17.53 3.36
C LEU A 406 -15.98 -17.37 4.81
N THR A 407 -15.68 -16.22 5.44
CA THR A 407 -16.11 -15.90 6.81
C THR A 407 -17.64 -15.74 6.90
N LEU A 408 -18.23 -15.05 5.93
CA LEU A 408 -19.68 -14.78 5.86
C LEU A 408 -20.49 -15.94 5.23
N GLN A 409 -19.83 -17.03 4.83
CA GLN A 409 -20.45 -18.16 4.12
C GLN A 409 -21.16 -17.74 2.81
N ILE A 410 -20.60 -16.75 2.11
CA ILE A 410 -21.08 -16.31 0.80
C ILE A 410 -20.41 -17.19 -0.27
N ASN A 411 -21.22 -17.91 -1.06
CA ASN A 411 -20.71 -18.72 -2.16
C ASN A 411 -20.37 -17.87 -3.38
N PHE A 412 -19.10 -17.46 -3.49
CA PHE A 412 -18.63 -16.65 -4.61
C PHE A 412 -18.86 -17.31 -5.98
N LEU A 413 -18.82 -18.65 -6.04
CA LEU A 413 -18.91 -19.43 -7.27
C LEU A 413 -20.33 -19.44 -7.87
N GLU A 414 -21.34 -19.08 -7.07
CA GLU A 414 -22.75 -19.03 -7.47
C GLU A 414 -23.26 -17.59 -7.64
N LEU A 415 -22.40 -16.58 -7.46
CA LEU A 415 -22.78 -15.19 -7.69
C LEU A 415 -23.08 -14.92 -9.17
N PRO A 416 -23.98 -13.94 -9.45
CA PRO A 416 -24.38 -13.63 -10.82
C PRO A 416 -23.23 -13.07 -11.67
N ASN A 417 -23.44 -13.06 -12.99
CA ASN A 417 -22.54 -12.50 -14.00
C ASN A 417 -21.17 -13.20 -14.12
N ASP A 418 -21.07 -14.45 -13.67
CA ASP A 418 -19.85 -15.26 -13.80
C ASP A 418 -18.60 -14.55 -13.27
N ALA A 419 -18.76 -13.81 -12.17
CA ALA A 419 -17.73 -12.92 -11.63
C ALA A 419 -16.42 -13.68 -11.30
N TRP A 420 -16.53 -14.90 -10.80
CA TRP A 420 -15.37 -15.73 -10.48
C TRP A 420 -14.61 -16.22 -11.72
N GLN A 421 -15.31 -16.51 -12.82
CA GLN A 421 -14.71 -16.91 -14.10
C GLN A 421 -13.92 -15.74 -14.68
N GLN A 422 -14.53 -14.56 -14.69
CA GLN A 422 -13.88 -13.33 -15.16
C GLN A 422 -12.65 -12.98 -14.32
N LEU A 423 -12.74 -13.13 -12.99
CA LEU A 423 -11.58 -12.94 -12.10
C LEU A 423 -10.47 -13.93 -12.45
N TRP A 424 -10.79 -15.22 -12.62
CA TRP A 424 -9.83 -16.26 -12.97
C TRP A 424 -9.14 -16.02 -14.32
N ASP A 425 -9.91 -15.64 -15.35
CA ASP A 425 -9.38 -15.31 -16.67
C ASP A 425 -8.40 -14.11 -16.60
N SER A 426 -8.71 -13.14 -15.75
CA SER A 426 -7.87 -11.95 -15.53
C SER A 426 -6.56 -12.29 -14.80
N LEU A 427 -6.55 -13.31 -13.93
CA LEU A 427 -5.32 -13.82 -13.30
C LEU A 427 -4.41 -14.53 -14.30
N SER A 428 -4.99 -15.25 -15.25
CA SER A 428 -4.29 -16.11 -16.20
C SER A 428 -3.62 -15.36 -17.36
N THR A 429 -3.99 -14.09 -17.56
CA THR A 429 -3.42 -13.24 -18.61
C THR A 429 -2.12 -12.61 -18.10
N GLU A 430 -0.97 -13.16 -18.50
CA GLU A 430 0.35 -12.66 -18.07
C GLU A 430 1.20 -12.13 -19.24
N ASN A 431 1.80 -10.96 -19.04
CA ASN A 431 2.90 -10.45 -19.88
C ASN A 431 4.25 -10.64 -19.18
N GLU A 432 5.36 -10.72 -19.93
CA GLU A 432 6.72 -10.93 -19.36
C GLU A 432 7.17 -9.88 -18.33
N THR A 433 6.60 -8.67 -18.38
CA THR A 433 6.86 -7.60 -17.41
C THR A 433 6.12 -7.84 -16.10
N GLU A 434 4.92 -8.39 -16.18
CA GLU A 434 4.05 -8.67 -15.04
C GLU A 434 4.55 -9.87 -14.23
N SER A 435 5.11 -10.87 -14.89
CA SER A 435 5.69 -12.04 -14.21
C SER A 435 6.93 -11.71 -13.37
N ARG A 436 7.51 -10.52 -13.52
CA ARG A 436 8.64 -10.05 -12.70
C ARG A 436 8.23 -9.15 -11.53
N ASP A 437 6.97 -8.71 -11.50
CA ASP A 437 6.47 -7.88 -10.41
C ASP A 437 6.07 -8.77 -9.22
N PHE A 438 6.86 -8.68 -8.14
CA PHE A 438 6.64 -9.47 -6.93
C PHE A 438 5.26 -9.22 -6.33
N SER A 439 4.83 -7.96 -6.23
CA SER A 439 3.54 -7.58 -5.64
C SER A 439 2.37 -8.15 -6.43
N LEU A 440 2.48 -8.16 -7.76
CA LEU A 440 1.46 -8.74 -8.62
C LEU A 440 1.38 -10.26 -8.47
N ARG A 441 2.53 -10.94 -8.48
CA ARG A 441 2.61 -12.40 -8.24
C ARG A 441 2.01 -12.78 -6.90
N LEU A 442 2.39 -12.05 -5.86
CA LEU A 442 1.88 -12.27 -4.51
C LEU A 442 0.36 -12.10 -4.50
N GLY A 443 -0.17 -11.02 -5.08
CA GLY A 443 -1.60 -10.76 -5.25
C GLY A 443 -2.33 -11.92 -5.96
N ARG A 444 -1.79 -12.40 -7.09
CA ARG A 444 -2.34 -13.54 -7.84
C ARG A 444 -2.41 -14.80 -6.97
N LEU A 445 -1.32 -15.17 -6.31
CA LEU A 445 -1.27 -16.34 -5.43
C LEU A 445 -2.30 -16.26 -4.29
N GLY A 446 -2.49 -15.06 -3.71
CA GLY A 446 -3.48 -14.85 -2.65
C GLY A 446 -4.91 -15.08 -3.14
N VAL A 447 -5.28 -14.48 -4.28
CA VAL A 447 -6.59 -14.67 -4.89
C VAL A 447 -6.80 -16.14 -5.31
N THR A 448 -5.80 -16.77 -5.93
CA THR A 448 -5.85 -18.20 -6.29
C THR A 448 -6.07 -19.08 -5.06
N TRP A 449 -5.36 -18.80 -3.96
CA TRP A 449 -5.53 -19.55 -2.72
C TRP A 449 -6.96 -19.44 -2.18
N ALA A 450 -7.50 -18.23 -2.07
CA ALA A 450 -8.86 -18.01 -1.57
C ALA A 450 -9.94 -18.61 -2.49
N LEU A 451 -9.75 -18.56 -3.82
CA LEU A 451 -10.64 -19.22 -4.79
C LEU A 451 -10.62 -20.73 -4.62
N LEU A 452 -9.45 -21.35 -4.53
CA LEU A 452 -9.34 -22.78 -4.32
C LEU A 452 -9.95 -23.20 -2.98
N LYS A 453 -9.77 -22.41 -1.91
CA LYS A 453 -10.47 -22.67 -0.63
C LYS A 453 -11.99 -22.63 -0.80
N THR A 454 -12.52 -21.68 -1.56
CA THR A 454 -13.96 -21.62 -1.86
C THR A 454 -14.43 -22.88 -2.61
N VAL A 455 -13.65 -23.36 -3.59
CA VAL A 455 -13.95 -24.60 -4.34
C VAL A 455 -13.97 -25.82 -3.43
N GLN A 456 -13.04 -25.93 -2.48
CA GLN A 456 -12.98 -27.06 -1.54
C GLN A 456 -14.26 -27.21 -0.70
N LEU A 457 -14.95 -26.11 -0.42
CA LEU A 457 -16.19 -26.11 0.37
C LEU A 457 -17.42 -26.54 -0.45
N GLN A 458 -17.30 -26.69 -1.77
CA GLN A 458 -18.41 -27.08 -2.63
C GLN A 458 -18.51 -28.59 -2.80
N GLU A 459 -19.74 -29.10 -2.97
CA GLU A 459 -19.96 -30.52 -3.30
C GLU A 459 -19.49 -30.86 -4.73
N SER A 460 -19.63 -29.92 -5.67
CA SER A 460 -19.40 -30.10 -7.10
C SER A 460 -18.01 -29.65 -7.57
N GLN A 461 -16.96 -29.96 -6.79
CA GLN A 461 -15.58 -29.50 -7.03
C GLN A 461 -15.09 -29.73 -8.47
N THR A 462 -15.38 -30.91 -9.04
CA THR A 462 -14.94 -31.30 -10.39
C THR A 462 -15.42 -30.35 -11.48
N ALA A 463 -16.63 -29.78 -11.34
CA ALA A 463 -17.17 -28.85 -12.34
C ALA A 463 -16.37 -27.54 -12.39
N TYR A 464 -16.01 -27.01 -11.22
CA TYR A 464 -15.21 -25.79 -11.10
C TYR A 464 -13.76 -26.04 -11.54
N LEU A 465 -13.16 -27.14 -11.11
CA LEU A 465 -11.79 -27.51 -11.50
C LEU A 465 -11.64 -27.70 -13.01
N GLY A 466 -12.66 -28.27 -13.68
CA GLY A 466 -12.66 -28.40 -15.14
C GLY A 466 -12.54 -27.07 -15.90
N TYR A 467 -13.02 -25.97 -15.30
CA TYR A 467 -12.83 -24.62 -15.83
C TYR A 467 -11.47 -24.04 -15.43
N LEU A 468 -11.11 -24.13 -14.14
CA LEU A 468 -9.87 -23.55 -13.61
C LEU A 468 -8.62 -24.19 -14.20
N LYS A 469 -8.66 -25.49 -14.51
CA LYS A 469 -7.54 -26.28 -15.06
C LYS A 469 -6.26 -26.12 -14.25
N CYS A 470 -6.39 -26.15 -12.92
CA CYS A 470 -5.29 -26.02 -11.97
C CYS A 470 -4.98 -27.33 -11.23
N ASP A 471 -5.79 -28.36 -11.46
CA ASP A 471 -5.67 -29.73 -10.95
C ASP A 471 -4.74 -30.59 -11.81
N ASN A 472 -3.55 -30.07 -12.15
CA ASN A 472 -2.56 -30.79 -12.95
C ASN A 472 -1.12 -30.57 -12.47
N ILE A 473 -0.24 -31.46 -12.93
CA ILE A 473 1.18 -31.51 -12.53
C ILE A 473 1.92 -30.22 -12.93
N ASP A 474 1.59 -29.64 -14.09
CA ASP A 474 2.27 -28.43 -14.58
C ASP A 474 1.97 -27.22 -13.68
N PHE A 475 0.71 -27.07 -13.27
CA PHE A 475 0.29 -26.04 -12.33
C PHE A 475 0.98 -26.21 -10.97
N VAL A 476 0.97 -27.41 -10.40
CA VAL A 476 1.65 -27.71 -9.13
C VAL A 476 3.14 -27.40 -9.23
N SER A 477 3.79 -27.81 -10.33
CA SER A 477 5.22 -27.57 -10.56
C SER A 477 5.53 -26.07 -10.69
N SER A 478 4.64 -25.29 -11.30
CA SER A 478 4.76 -23.83 -11.37
C SER A 478 4.70 -23.18 -9.98
N ILE A 479 3.78 -23.60 -9.10
CA ILE A 479 3.68 -23.07 -7.74
C ILE A 479 4.92 -23.45 -6.91
N ILE A 480 5.43 -24.67 -7.06
CA ILE A 480 6.69 -25.09 -6.41
C ILE A 480 7.88 -24.26 -6.92
N ALA A 481 7.95 -23.97 -8.22
CA ALA A 481 8.99 -23.13 -8.78
C ALA A 481 8.93 -21.70 -8.20
N GLN A 482 7.72 -21.13 -8.09
CA GLN A 482 7.53 -19.82 -7.47
C GLN A 482 7.94 -19.81 -5.99
N TYR A 483 7.62 -20.86 -5.22
CA TYR A 483 8.06 -21.00 -3.82
C TYR A 483 9.59 -20.91 -3.67
N MET A 484 10.33 -21.44 -4.66
CA MET A 484 11.79 -21.47 -4.67
C MET A 484 12.43 -20.16 -5.16
N GLU A 485 11.65 -19.27 -5.78
CA GLU A 485 12.13 -18.04 -6.38
C GLU A 485 12.23 -16.91 -5.36
N ILE A 486 13.23 -17.02 -4.47
CA ILE A 486 13.46 -16.10 -3.34
C ILE A 486 14.58 -15.09 -3.60
N GLU A 487 15.17 -15.07 -4.79
CA GLU A 487 16.32 -14.21 -5.09
C GLU A 487 15.91 -12.73 -5.09
N GLY A 488 16.62 -11.92 -4.30
CA GLY A 488 16.38 -10.48 -4.21
C GLY A 488 15.25 -10.08 -3.26
N LEU A 489 14.58 -11.04 -2.62
CA LEU A 489 13.53 -10.79 -1.63
C LEU A 489 14.10 -10.66 -0.22
N ASP A 490 13.45 -9.83 0.61
CA ASP A 490 13.74 -9.76 2.04
C ASP A 490 13.04 -10.89 2.83
N LYS A 491 13.27 -10.93 4.15
CA LYS A 491 12.72 -12.01 5.00
C LYS A 491 11.19 -11.99 5.11
N GLU A 492 10.57 -10.80 5.15
CA GLU A 492 9.11 -10.67 5.23
C GLU A 492 8.49 -11.09 3.89
N GLU A 493 9.07 -10.65 2.77
CA GLU A 493 8.64 -11.02 1.41
C GLU A 493 8.75 -12.52 1.13
N ILE A 494 9.86 -13.15 1.53
CA ILE A 494 10.04 -14.61 1.40
C ILE A 494 8.94 -15.35 2.17
N GLN A 495 8.63 -14.90 3.38
CA GLN A 495 7.61 -15.53 4.21
C GLN A 495 6.22 -15.41 3.58
N ASP A 496 5.85 -14.22 3.10
CA ASP A 496 4.55 -13.99 2.46
C ASP A 496 4.38 -14.82 1.18
N LEU A 497 5.42 -14.92 0.36
CA LEU A 497 5.42 -15.73 -0.86
C LEU A 497 5.20 -17.22 -0.52
N ARG A 498 6.01 -17.74 0.40
CA ARG A 498 5.97 -19.15 0.80
C ARG A 498 4.64 -19.52 1.42
N GLN A 499 4.09 -18.67 2.29
CA GLN A 499 2.79 -18.90 2.90
C GLN A 499 1.69 -19.05 1.85
N ARG A 500 1.63 -18.16 0.85
CA ARG A 500 0.61 -18.23 -0.21
C ARG A 500 0.80 -19.45 -1.10
N CYS A 501 2.03 -19.78 -1.46
CA CYS A 501 2.34 -21.01 -2.21
C CYS A 501 1.90 -22.27 -1.43
N CYS A 502 2.24 -22.38 -0.15
CA CYS A 502 1.83 -23.49 0.70
C CYS A 502 0.31 -23.58 0.83
N GLY A 503 -0.38 -22.44 0.93
CA GLY A 503 -1.84 -22.37 0.93
C GLY A 503 -2.47 -22.93 -0.35
N VAL A 504 -1.98 -22.51 -1.52
CA VAL A 504 -2.42 -23.03 -2.83
C VAL A 504 -2.16 -24.52 -2.95
N LEU A 505 -0.94 -24.97 -2.64
CA LEU A 505 -0.55 -26.38 -2.71
C LEU A 505 -1.38 -27.23 -1.74
N GLY A 506 -1.62 -26.76 -0.52
CA GLY A 506 -2.47 -27.44 0.46
C GLY A 506 -3.89 -27.63 -0.07
N CYS A 507 -4.46 -26.62 -0.72
CA CYS A 507 -5.79 -26.75 -1.33
C CYS A 507 -5.84 -27.85 -2.40
N ILE A 508 -4.82 -27.92 -3.26
CA ILE A 508 -4.77 -28.91 -4.34
C ILE A 508 -4.53 -30.32 -3.78
N ALA A 509 -3.64 -30.46 -2.79
CA ALA A 509 -3.32 -31.74 -2.18
C ALA A 509 -4.53 -32.40 -1.50
N MET A 510 -5.46 -31.61 -0.98
CA MET A 510 -6.67 -32.10 -0.32
C MET A 510 -7.81 -32.46 -1.29
N LEU A 511 -7.64 -32.28 -2.61
CA LEU A 511 -8.68 -32.63 -3.58
C LEU A 511 -8.89 -34.15 -3.69
N PRO A 512 -10.12 -34.66 -3.51
CA PRO A 512 -10.42 -36.08 -3.71
C PRO A 512 -10.10 -36.53 -5.14
N GLY A 513 -9.62 -37.77 -5.29
CA GLY A 513 -9.31 -38.39 -6.58
C GLY A 513 -7.97 -38.00 -7.20
N HIS A 514 -7.22 -37.08 -6.59
CA HIS A 514 -5.97 -36.52 -7.13
C HIS A 514 -4.73 -37.05 -6.40
N ILE A 515 -4.65 -38.37 -6.21
CA ILE A 515 -3.61 -39.05 -5.40
C ILE A 515 -2.19 -38.69 -5.86
N GLU A 516 -1.94 -38.59 -7.16
CA GLU A 516 -0.59 -38.29 -7.66
C GLU A 516 -0.18 -36.82 -7.41
N LEU A 517 -1.14 -35.88 -7.47
CA LEU A 517 -0.88 -34.49 -7.08
C LEU A 517 -0.60 -34.40 -5.57
N ASN A 518 -1.41 -35.10 -4.76
CA ASN A 518 -1.17 -35.20 -3.32
C ASN A 518 0.23 -35.77 -3.03
N ARG A 519 0.67 -36.80 -3.76
CA ARG A 519 2.00 -37.38 -3.61
C ARG A 519 3.11 -36.38 -3.91
N GLN A 520 3.04 -35.68 -5.05
CA GLN A 520 4.04 -34.68 -5.44
C GLN A 520 4.13 -33.57 -4.39
N ILE A 521 2.99 -33.04 -3.97
CA ILE A 521 2.90 -31.94 -2.99
C ILE A 521 3.35 -32.40 -1.62
N GLY A 522 2.87 -33.55 -1.15
CA GLY A 522 3.21 -34.12 0.14
C GLY A 522 4.71 -34.39 0.28
N GLN A 523 5.32 -34.99 -0.75
CA GLN A 523 6.77 -35.20 -0.77
C GLN A 523 7.53 -33.88 -0.67
N PHE A 524 7.15 -32.89 -1.48
CA PHE A 524 7.74 -31.56 -1.45
C PHE A 524 7.66 -30.91 -0.05
N LEU A 525 6.47 -30.91 0.58
CA LEU A 525 6.26 -30.32 1.89
C LEU A 525 7.08 -31.03 2.98
N ILE A 526 7.13 -32.37 2.96
CA ILE A 526 7.93 -33.16 3.91
C ILE A 526 9.43 -32.89 3.73
N GLU A 527 9.91 -32.75 2.49
CA GLU A 527 11.30 -32.36 2.19
C GLU A 527 11.62 -30.96 2.74
N GLN A 528 10.71 -30.00 2.59
CA GLN A 528 10.89 -28.66 3.16
C GLN A 528 10.88 -28.66 4.70
N LEU A 529 10.05 -29.48 5.35
CA LEU A 529 10.04 -29.65 6.80
C LEU A 529 11.33 -30.28 7.35
N ALA A 530 11.95 -31.17 6.57
CA ALA A 530 13.20 -31.83 6.94
C ALA A 530 14.45 -30.98 6.64
N SER A 531 14.33 -29.97 5.79
CA SER A 531 15.42 -29.07 5.37
C SER A 531 15.84 -28.11 6.48
N ASP A 532 17.14 -27.96 6.68
CA ASP A 532 17.76 -26.99 7.60
C ASP A 532 17.76 -25.55 7.08
N LYS A 533 17.40 -25.35 5.79
CA LYS A 533 17.34 -24.05 5.13
C LYS A 533 15.98 -23.36 5.24
N THR A 534 14.96 -24.07 5.70
CA THR A 534 13.61 -23.55 5.85
C THR A 534 13.52 -22.77 7.15
N ASP A 535 13.08 -21.51 7.09
CA ASP A 535 12.97 -20.65 8.27
C ASP A 535 11.80 -21.08 9.18
N SER A 536 11.83 -20.59 10.43
CA SER A 536 10.89 -21.04 11.46
C SER A 536 9.43 -20.68 11.16
N ALA A 537 9.17 -19.54 10.50
CA ALA A 537 7.80 -19.12 10.20
C ALA A 537 7.22 -19.97 9.05
N THR A 538 8.02 -20.22 8.01
CA THR A 538 7.66 -21.14 6.94
C THR A 538 7.45 -22.58 7.46
N LEU A 539 8.31 -23.05 8.37
CA LEU A 539 8.16 -24.38 8.98
C LEU A 539 6.82 -24.52 9.72
N VAL A 540 6.38 -23.47 10.42
CA VAL A 540 5.06 -23.44 11.08
C VAL A 540 3.94 -23.59 10.04
N ASP A 541 3.95 -22.78 8.99
CA ASP A 541 2.90 -22.80 7.97
C ASP A 541 2.84 -24.15 7.23
N ILE A 542 3.99 -24.76 6.92
CA ILE A 542 4.03 -26.08 6.28
C ILE A 542 3.50 -27.17 7.22
N CYS A 543 3.82 -27.10 8.52
CA CYS A 543 3.28 -28.05 9.49
C CYS A 543 1.75 -28.00 9.55
N ASP A 544 1.16 -26.80 9.59
CA ASP A 544 -0.29 -26.64 9.60
C ASP A 544 -0.92 -27.25 8.33
N VAL A 545 -0.34 -26.98 7.16
CA VAL A 545 -0.80 -27.57 5.88
C VAL A 545 -0.66 -29.10 5.86
N VAL A 546 0.45 -29.66 6.32
CA VAL A 546 0.66 -31.13 6.33
C VAL A 546 -0.33 -31.82 7.27
N ILE A 547 -0.61 -31.22 8.43
CA ILE A 547 -1.59 -31.74 9.39
C ILE A 547 -2.98 -31.71 8.76
N ASP A 548 -3.38 -30.60 8.13
CA ASP A 548 -4.67 -30.48 7.45
C ASP A 548 -4.85 -31.52 6.34
N ILE A 549 -3.81 -31.73 5.51
CA ILE A 549 -3.87 -32.72 4.42
C ILE A 549 -4.08 -34.13 5.00
N TYR A 550 -3.29 -34.55 6.00
CA TYR A 550 -3.25 -35.95 6.45
C TYR A 550 -3.98 -36.21 7.78
N CYS A 551 -4.97 -35.38 8.13
CA CYS A 551 -5.68 -35.46 9.41
C CYS A 551 -6.59 -36.68 9.57
N ASP A 552 -7.07 -37.31 8.49
CA ASP A 552 -8.04 -38.43 8.53
C ASP A 552 -7.59 -39.60 7.65
N ALA A 553 -7.55 -40.80 8.21
CA ALA A 553 -7.30 -42.05 7.49
C ALA A 553 -8.32 -42.40 6.39
N ASN A 554 -9.50 -41.79 6.39
CA ASN A 554 -10.54 -42.05 5.39
C ASN A 554 -10.28 -41.35 4.05
N PHE A 555 -9.33 -40.43 3.98
CA PHE A 555 -8.95 -39.80 2.73
C PHE A 555 -8.27 -40.79 1.78
N ASP A 556 -8.61 -40.72 0.50
CA ASP A 556 -8.17 -41.64 -0.55
C ASP A 556 -6.65 -41.62 -0.78
N TYR A 557 -6.00 -40.52 -0.42
CA TYR A 557 -4.55 -40.34 -0.49
C TYR A 557 -3.78 -40.72 0.78
N ASP A 558 -4.43 -40.91 1.94
CA ASP A 558 -3.72 -41.17 3.20
C ASP A 558 -2.91 -42.48 3.16
N GLU A 559 -3.54 -43.59 2.79
CA GLU A 559 -2.86 -44.89 2.67
C GLU A 559 -1.78 -44.88 1.55
N PRO A 560 -2.08 -44.53 0.29
CA PRO A 560 -1.11 -44.63 -0.82
C PRO A 560 0.00 -43.57 -0.80
N VAL A 561 -0.13 -42.50 -0.01
CA VAL A 561 0.87 -41.43 0.07
C VAL A 561 1.48 -41.35 1.47
N PHE A 562 0.69 -41.08 2.51
CA PHE A 562 1.22 -40.84 3.85
C PHE A 562 1.77 -42.10 4.52
N VAL A 563 0.98 -43.19 4.49
CA VAL A 563 1.37 -44.47 5.10
C VAL A 563 2.45 -45.15 4.28
N GLN A 564 2.20 -45.40 2.98
CA GLN A 564 3.14 -46.09 2.10
C GLN A 564 4.41 -45.26 1.81
N GLY A 565 4.30 -43.93 1.73
CA GLY A 565 5.44 -43.03 1.61
C GLY A 565 6.25 -42.88 2.90
N GLY A 566 5.77 -43.45 4.02
CA GLY A 566 6.51 -43.48 5.28
C GLY A 566 6.66 -42.11 5.94
N PHE A 567 5.75 -41.18 5.68
CA PHE A 567 5.86 -39.79 6.15
C PHE A 567 5.93 -39.69 7.68
N VAL A 568 5.19 -40.53 8.41
CA VAL A 568 5.26 -40.60 9.90
C VAL A 568 6.70 -40.79 10.39
N LYS A 569 7.49 -41.65 9.73
CA LYS A 569 8.88 -41.92 10.13
C LYS A 569 9.76 -40.71 9.86
N VAL A 570 9.54 -39.99 8.76
CA VAL A 570 10.28 -38.76 8.45
C VAL A 570 9.93 -37.66 9.43
N LEU A 571 8.64 -37.52 9.77
CA LEU A 571 8.16 -36.59 10.78
C LEU A 571 8.83 -36.85 12.13
N GLN A 572 8.83 -38.11 12.59
CA GLN A 572 9.40 -38.51 13.87
C GLN A 572 10.92 -38.38 13.94
N ASN A 573 11.64 -38.82 12.90
CA ASN A 573 13.10 -38.94 12.96
C ASN A 573 13.82 -37.65 12.54
N SER A 574 13.27 -36.94 11.54
CA SER A 574 13.95 -35.78 10.92
C SER A 574 13.26 -34.47 11.30
N VAL A 575 11.95 -34.36 11.08
CA VAL A 575 11.23 -33.07 11.20
C VAL A 575 11.18 -32.61 12.65
N VAL A 576 10.78 -33.45 13.61
CA VAL A 576 10.73 -33.06 15.04
C VAL A 576 12.09 -32.55 15.54
N THR A 577 13.18 -33.18 15.12
CA THR A 577 14.53 -32.74 15.46
C THR A 577 14.83 -31.37 14.84
N ASN A 578 14.52 -31.18 13.55
CA ASN A 578 14.72 -29.92 12.85
C ASN A 578 13.92 -28.77 13.48
N LEU A 579 12.63 -28.98 13.77
CA LEU A 579 11.78 -28.00 14.43
C LEU A 579 12.31 -27.63 15.82
N LYS A 580 12.71 -28.61 16.64
CA LYS A 580 13.31 -28.35 17.97
C LYS A 580 14.56 -27.49 17.87
N GLN A 581 15.39 -27.71 16.85
CA GLN A 581 16.60 -26.91 16.64
C GLN A 581 16.26 -25.49 16.18
N ASN A 582 15.44 -25.33 15.14
CA ASN A 582 15.07 -24.03 14.60
C ASN A 582 14.27 -23.18 15.59
N PHE A 583 13.21 -23.75 16.17
CA PHE A 583 12.32 -23.04 17.08
C PHE A 583 13.00 -22.62 18.37
N LYS A 584 14.08 -23.29 18.79
CA LYS A 584 14.87 -22.89 19.97
C LYS A 584 15.46 -21.49 19.79
N PHE A 585 15.92 -21.15 18.59
CA PHE A 585 16.63 -19.89 18.30
C PHE A 585 15.71 -18.71 17.99
N VAL A 586 14.40 -18.92 17.85
CA VAL A 586 13.43 -17.82 17.77
C VAL A 586 13.48 -17.01 19.07
N ASP A 587 13.79 -15.71 18.95
CA ASP A 587 13.97 -14.80 20.07
C ASP A 587 12.61 -14.33 20.59
N LYS A 588 12.24 -14.77 21.80
CA LYS A 588 10.97 -14.41 22.44
C LYS A 588 10.80 -12.91 22.66
N ASN A 589 11.89 -12.16 22.79
CA ASN A 589 11.82 -10.72 23.05
C ASN A 589 11.62 -9.93 21.76
N LYS A 590 12.08 -10.46 20.62
CA LYS A 590 11.90 -9.82 19.30
C LYS A 590 10.63 -10.26 18.61
N GLU A 591 10.32 -11.55 18.67
CA GLU A 591 9.21 -12.18 17.95
C GLU A 591 8.38 -13.08 18.90
N PRO A 592 7.72 -12.49 19.91
CA PRO A 592 6.95 -13.25 20.90
C PRO A 592 5.85 -14.11 20.27
N ASP A 593 5.10 -13.54 19.32
CA ASP A 593 4.00 -14.23 18.66
C ASP A 593 4.48 -15.43 17.83
N LEU A 594 5.60 -15.30 17.10
CA LEU A 594 6.19 -16.41 16.37
C LEU A 594 6.70 -17.48 17.33
N LYS A 595 7.30 -17.09 18.47
CA LYS A 595 7.78 -18.04 19.47
C LYS A 595 6.65 -18.90 20.03
N ASP A 596 5.52 -18.27 20.33
CA ASP A 596 4.35 -18.98 20.87
C ASP A 596 3.75 -19.91 19.80
N ARG A 597 3.64 -19.46 18.54
CA ARG A 597 3.25 -20.32 17.40
C ARG A 597 4.18 -21.52 17.26
N CYS A 598 5.50 -21.33 17.27
CA CYS A 598 6.48 -22.40 17.19
C CYS A 598 6.29 -23.46 18.30
N GLN A 599 6.03 -23.03 19.53
CA GLN A 599 5.79 -23.95 20.65
C GLN A 599 4.50 -24.75 20.46
N GLN A 600 3.43 -24.07 20.03
CA GLN A 600 2.15 -24.71 19.74
C GLN A 600 2.29 -25.73 18.60
N THR A 601 2.90 -25.34 17.48
CA THR A 601 3.13 -26.22 16.33
C THR A 601 3.91 -27.47 16.71
N LEU A 602 4.98 -27.34 17.51
CA LEU A 602 5.75 -28.51 17.95
C LEU A 602 4.89 -29.47 18.78
N SER A 603 4.12 -28.94 19.73
CA SER A 603 3.22 -29.76 20.54
C SER A 603 2.11 -30.42 19.70
N THR A 604 1.55 -29.70 18.73
CA THR A 604 0.51 -30.22 17.84
C THR A 604 1.07 -31.31 16.94
N LEU A 605 2.29 -31.13 16.39
CA LEU A 605 2.93 -32.12 15.55
C LEU A 605 3.26 -33.41 16.32
N GLU A 606 3.77 -33.31 17.55
CA GLU A 606 4.03 -34.50 18.38
C GLU A 606 2.74 -35.29 18.63
N ARG A 607 1.62 -34.61 18.95
CA ARG A 607 0.30 -35.25 19.08
C ARG A 607 -0.21 -35.85 17.78
N PHE A 608 0.01 -35.16 16.66
CA PHE A 608 -0.35 -35.65 15.34
C PHE A 608 0.40 -36.95 14.99
N ILE A 609 1.70 -37.02 15.28
CA ILE A 609 2.51 -38.23 15.08
C ILE A 609 2.00 -39.39 15.93
N ASP A 610 1.70 -39.13 17.21
CA ASP A 610 1.14 -40.15 18.11
C ASP A 610 -0.23 -40.65 17.62
N TYR A 611 -1.10 -39.72 17.23
CA TYR A 611 -2.40 -40.01 16.63
C TYR A 611 -2.25 -40.92 15.41
N LYS A 612 -1.49 -40.51 14.39
CA LYS A 612 -1.30 -41.28 13.15
C LYS A 612 -0.62 -42.63 13.38
N SER A 613 0.21 -42.75 14.41
CA SER A 613 0.83 -44.03 14.79
C SER A 613 -0.15 -45.03 15.41
N SER A 614 -1.26 -44.54 15.96
CA SER A 614 -2.31 -45.33 16.60
C SER A 614 -3.56 -45.53 15.74
N GLU A 615 -3.82 -44.64 14.78
CA GLU A 615 -5.06 -44.59 13.98
C GLU A 615 -5.39 -45.89 13.25
N ARG A 616 -4.36 -46.68 12.87
CA ARG A 616 -4.50 -47.96 12.15
C ARG A 616 -3.99 -49.17 12.93
N ARG A 617 -3.75 -49.03 14.25
CA ARG A 617 -3.48 -50.16 15.16
C ARG A 617 -4.77 -50.67 15.76
#